data_AF-A0A0K2U3S1-F1
#
_entry.id   AF-A0A0K2U3S1-F1
#
_cell.length_a   1.000
_cell.length_b   1.000
_cell.length_c   1.000
_cell.angle_alpha   90.00
_cell.angle_beta   90.00
_cell.angle_gamma   90.00
#
_symmetry.space_group_name_H-M   'P 1'
#
loop_
_entity.id
_entity.type
_entity.pdbx_description
1 polymer ?
#
loop_
_entity_poly.entity_id
_entity_poly.type
_entity_poly.pdbx_seq_one_letter_code
_entity_poly.pdbx_strand_id
1 'polypeptide(L)'
;MLYLQNNLITRIENLGVLKKLKKLYLSRNKISIIEGLHDLTQLQELHIDHQAVDTKMGVVFDPRTCNGLRSLEILNSSHNHMKSLTSFDKFSRLKSLNISYNELTRLEESLKILSNMVGLLELDISNNPVIKDLHYKDDVVASCSTLKILNGREIYLDSKIMLTILKRRSRKRGTQELKNNDETN
;
A
#
# COMPACT_ATOMS: atom_id res chain seq x y z
N MET A 1 6.24 -12.75 -18.84
CA MET A 1 5.70 -13.13 -17.51
C MET A 1 6.65 -14.15 -16.94
N LEU A 2 6.90 -14.12 -15.63
CA LEU A 2 7.84 -15.03 -14.96
C LEU A 2 7.21 -15.54 -13.66
N TYR A 3 7.24 -16.86 -13.48
CA TYR A 3 6.67 -17.58 -12.36
C TYR A 3 7.79 -18.23 -11.54
N LEU A 4 7.89 -17.85 -10.27
CA LEU A 4 8.90 -18.32 -9.33
C LEU A 4 8.28 -18.70 -7.97
N GLN A 5 6.97 -18.93 -7.92
CA GLN A 5 6.26 -19.24 -6.69
C GLN A 5 6.60 -20.63 -6.15
N ASN A 6 6.37 -20.84 -4.85
CA ASN A 6 6.55 -22.14 -4.17
C ASN A 6 7.99 -22.67 -4.23
N ASN A 7 8.96 -21.78 -4.09
CA ASN A 7 10.37 -22.14 -4.01
C ASN A 7 10.93 -21.75 -2.64
N LEU A 8 12.25 -21.89 -2.49
CA LEU A 8 12.99 -21.49 -1.30
C LEU A 8 13.85 -20.26 -1.57
N ILE A 9 13.40 -19.38 -2.49
CA ILE A 9 14.15 -18.19 -2.88
C ILE A 9 14.24 -17.26 -1.68
N THR A 10 15.45 -16.87 -1.33
CA THR A 10 15.74 -15.91 -0.24
C THR A 10 16.15 -14.54 -0.76
N ARG A 11 16.66 -14.46 -2.00
CA ARG A 11 17.10 -13.21 -2.65
C ARG A 11 16.71 -13.19 -4.12
N ILE A 12 16.43 -11.98 -4.61
CA ILE A 12 16.10 -11.72 -6.01
C ILE A 12 17.36 -11.19 -6.70
N GLU A 13 17.90 -11.96 -7.64
CA GLU A 13 19.12 -11.60 -8.37
C GLU A 13 18.96 -11.89 -9.86
N ASN A 14 19.77 -11.25 -10.69
CA ASN A 14 19.84 -11.47 -12.15
C ASN A 14 18.56 -11.20 -12.96
N LEU A 15 17.50 -10.64 -12.36
CA LEU A 15 16.28 -10.28 -13.10
C LEU A 15 16.42 -8.99 -13.91
N GLY A 16 17.40 -8.14 -13.63
CA GLY A 16 17.57 -6.83 -14.28
C GLY A 16 17.72 -6.88 -15.81
N VAL A 17 18.14 -8.01 -16.38
CA VAL A 17 18.21 -8.23 -17.83
C VAL A 17 16.84 -8.35 -18.50
N LEU A 18 15.79 -8.69 -17.75
CA LEU A 18 14.45 -8.94 -18.25
C LEU A 18 13.65 -7.64 -18.42
N LYS A 19 14.18 -6.66 -19.16
CA LYS A 19 13.62 -5.30 -19.31
C LYS A 19 12.17 -5.23 -19.83
N LYS A 20 11.71 -6.29 -20.51
CA LYS A 20 10.34 -6.42 -21.04
C LYS A 20 9.39 -7.18 -20.10
N LEU A 21 9.83 -7.56 -18.91
CA LEU A 21 9.02 -8.32 -17.97
C LEU A 21 7.89 -7.44 -17.41
N LYS A 22 6.64 -7.86 -17.66
CA LYS A 22 5.44 -7.16 -17.19
C LYS A 22 4.82 -7.74 -15.93
N LYS A 23 5.04 -9.02 -15.67
CA LYS A 23 4.40 -9.75 -14.58
C LYS A 23 5.38 -10.70 -13.92
N LEU A 24 5.49 -10.63 -12.59
CA LEU A 24 6.41 -11.41 -11.77
C LEU A 24 5.67 -11.97 -10.56
N TYR A 25 5.76 -13.28 -10.37
CA TYR A 25 5.14 -13.97 -9.26
C TYR A 25 6.20 -14.67 -8.42
N LEU A 26 6.31 -14.26 -7.17
CA LEU A 26 7.28 -14.69 -6.17
C LEU A 26 6.59 -15.21 -4.90
N SER A 27 5.29 -15.45 -4.95
CA SER A 27 4.50 -15.92 -3.81
C SER A 27 5.09 -17.18 -3.17
N ARG A 28 4.94 -17.36 -1.86
CA ARG A 28 5.38 -18.58 -1.16
C ARG A 28 6.87 -18.87 -1.35
N ASN A 29 7.70 -17.87 -1.04
CA ASN A 29 9.16 -17.96 -0.96
C ASN A 29 9.63 -17.53 0.44
N LYS A 30 10.92 -17.19 0.60
CA LYS A 30 11.54 -16.77 1.87
C LYS A 30 12.24 -15.41 1.73
N ILE A 31 11.67 -14.52 0.94
CA ILE A 31 12.28 -13.22 0.61
C ILE A 31 11.89 -12.18 1.66
N SER A 32 12.84 -11.74 2.47
CA SER A 32 12.62 -10.68 3.47
C SER A 32 12.82 -9.26 2.91
N ILE A 33 13.64 -9.11 1.87
CA ILE A 33 13.94 -7.82 1.25
C ILE A 33 13.61 -7.92 -0.23
N ILE A 34 12.66 -7.10 -0.68
CA ILE A 34 12.33 -6.95 -2.10
C ILE A 34 13.36 -6.01 -2.73
N GLU A 35 14.39 -6.61 -3.30
CA GLU A 35 15.51 -5.94 -3.97
C GLU A 35 15.73 -6.44 -5.40
N GLY A 36 16.67 -5.84 -6.15
CA GLY A 36 17.05 -6.34 -7.47
C GLY A 36 16.02 -6.12 -8.60
N LEU A 37 14.91 -5.42 -8.35
CA LEU A 37 13.87 -5.17 -9.36
C LEU A 37 13.90 -3.75 -9.96
N HIS A 38 14.85 -2.91 -9.56
CA HIS A 38 14.94 -1.49 -9.97
C HIS A 38 15.04 -1.29 -11.49
N ASP A 39 15.51 -2.30 -12.20
CA ASP A 39 15.71 -2.32 -13.64
C ASP A 39 14.47 -2.75 -14.44
N LEU A 40 13.44 -3.27 -13.76
CA LEU A 40 12.21 -3.79 -14.37
C LEU A 40 11.17 -2.67 -14.57
N THR A 41 11.54 -1.66 -15.35
CA THR A 41 10.74 -0.44 -15.53
C THR A 41 9.39 -0.68 -16.24
N GLN A 42 9.20 -1.85 -16.86
CA GLN A 42 7.93 -2.26 -17.49
C GLN A 42 7.09 -3.21 -16.61
N LEU A 43 7.51 -3.50 -15.37
CA LEU A 43 6.76 -4.38 -14.49
C LEU A 43 5.45 -3.71 -14.07
N GLN A 44 4.34 -4.39 -14.32
CA GLN A 44 2.97 -3.95 -14.07
C GLN A 44 2.31 -4.74 -12.95
N GLU A 45 2.71 -6.00 -12.75
CA GLU A 45 2.09 -6.89 -11.78
C GLU A 45 3.17 -7.63 -10.98
N LEU A 46 3.12 -7.49 -9.66
CA LEU A 46 4.04 -8.12 -8.73
C LEU A 46 3.26 -8.83 -7.62
N HIS A 47 3.46 -10.13 -7.49
CA HIS A 47 2.94 -10.93 -6.39
C HIS A 47 4.09 -11.42 -5.55
N ILE A 48 4.13 -11.01 -4.28
CA ILE A 48 5.14 -11.39 -3.30
C ILE A 48 4.45 -11.90 -2.01
N ASP A 49 3.20 -12.32 -2.08
CA ASP A 49 2.46 -12.78 -0.91
C ASP A 49 3.06 -14.04 -0.28
N HIS A 50 2.84 -14.19 1.03
CA HIS A 50 3.31 -15.36 1.79
C HIS A 50 4.83 -15.56 1.72
N GLN A 51 5.64 -14.53 2.00
CA GLN A 51 7.05 -14.76 2.27
C GLN A 51 7.17 -15.34 3.68
N ALA A 52 7.67 -16.57 3.80
CA ALA A 52 7.88 -17.25 5.08
C ALA A 52 9.09 -16.66 5.82
N VAL A 53 8.95 -15.40 6.25
CA VAL A 53 9.99 -14.57 6.87
C VAL A 53 9.78 -14.45 8.37
N ASP A 54 10.81 -14.03 9.10
CA ASP A 54 10.72 -13.75 10.54
C ASP A 54 9.69 -12.63 10.79
N THR A 55 8.73 -12.93 11.68
CA THR A 55 7.62 -12.06 12.07
C THR A 55 8.09 -10.76 12.72
N LYS A 56 9.29 -10.72 13.32
CA LYS A 56 9.81 -9.51 13.95
C LYS A 56 10.11 -8.41 12.93
N MET A 57 10.63 -8.79 11.77
CA MET A 57 11.07 -7.89 10.71
C MET A 57 9.99 -7.64 9.66
N GLY A 58 9.33 -8.71 9.22
CA GLY A 58 8.46 -8.68 8.04
C GLY A 58 9.20 -8.33 6.74
N VAL A 59 8.44 -8.26 5.65
CA VAL A 59 8.99 -7.92 4.33
C VAL A 59 9.20 -6.41 4.22
N VAL A 60 10.37 -6.02 3.73
CA VAL A 60 10.72 -4.63 3.43
C VAL A 60 11.09 -4.48 1.96
N PHE A 61 10.92 -3.26 1.42
CA PHE A 61 11.33 -2.93 0.06
C PHE A 61 12.61 -2.10 0.07
N ASP A 62 13.57 -2.50 -0.76
CA ASP A 62 14.76 -1.67 -1.03
C ASP A 62 14.33 -0.38 -1.77
N PRO A 63 14.82 0.80 -1.36
CA PRO A 63 14.42 2.07 -1.96
C PRO A 63 14.72 2.19 -3.46
N ARG A 64 15.80 1.57 -3.97
CA ARG A 64 16.12 1.59 -5.41
C ARG A 64 15.09 0.78 -6.18
N THR A 65 14.66 -0.35 -5.62
CA THR A 65 13.56 -1.15 -6.17
C THR A 65 12.27 -0.34 -6.24
N CYS A 66 11.87 0.34 -5.17
CA CYS A 66 10.70 1.21 -5.20
C CYS A 66 10.78 2.29 -6.29
N ASN A 67 11.95 2.91 -6.45
CA ASN A 67 12.17 3.95 -7.46
C ASN A 67 12.10 3.43 -8.91
N GLY A 68 12.40 2.15 -9.15
CA GLY A 68 12.38 1.54 -10.49
C GLY A 68 11.01 1.01 -10.93
N LEU A 69 10.18 0.58 -9.98
CA LEU A 69 8.85 -0.01 -10.22
C LEU A 69 7.76 1.04 -10.50
N ARG A 70 8.07 2.08 -11.30
CA ARG A 70 7.15 3.19 -11.60
C ARG A 70 5.94 2.79 -12.45
N SER A 71 6.01 1.65 -13.13
CA SER A 71 4.94 1.12 -13.98
C SER A 71 4.01 0.15 -13.26
N LEU A 72 4.22 -0.11 -11.96
CA LEU A 72 3.48 -1.10 -11.21
C LEU A 72 2.01 -0.68 -11.04
N GLU A 73 1.09 -1.55 -11.46
CA GLU A 73 -0.36 -1.33 -11.41
C GLU A 73 -1.04 -2.27 -10.41
N ILE A 74 -0.48 -3.47 -10.19
CA ILE A 74 -1.02 -4.48 -9.29
C ILE A 74 0.11 -4.95 -8.36
N LEU A 75 -0.13 -4.86 -7.06
CA LEU A 75 0.75 -5.39 -6.02
C LEU A 75 -0.03 -6.25 -5.04
N ASN A 76 0.37 -7.51 -4.91
CA ASN A 76 -0.04 -8.37 -3.82
C ASN A 76 1.15 -8.62 -2.88
N SER A 77 1.05 -8.10 -1.67
CA SER A 77 2.03 -8.26 -0.59
C SER A 77 1.34 -8.67 0.72
N SER A 78 0.28 -9.48 0.59
CA SER A 78 -0.42 -10.07 1.73
C SER A 78 0.44 -11.11 2.45
N HIS A 79 0.14 -11.38 3.73
CA HIS A 79 0.84 -12.40 4.53
C HIS A 79 2.37 -12.18 4.64
N ASN A 80 2.80 -10.94 4.92
CA ASN A 80 4.21 -10.55 4.89
C ASN A 80 4.69 -9.82 6.17
N HIS A 81 3.91 -9.84 7.25
CA HIS A 81 4.22 -9.18 8.54
C HIS A 81 4.58 -7.69 8.41
N MET A 82 4.09 -7.00 7.38
CA MET A 82 4.41 -5.60 7.13
C MET A 82 3.75 -4.69 8.16
N LYS A 83 4.51 -3.76 8.73
CA LYS A 83 4.03 -2.83 9.77
C LYS A 83 3.74 -1.43 9.26
N SER A 84 4.21 -1.10 8.04
CA SER A 84 4.07 0.24 7.45
C SER A 84 4.11 0.19 5.93
N LEU A 85 3.60 1.25 5.29
CA LEU A 85 3.62 1.47 3.84
C LEU A 85 4.64 2.53 3.41
N THR A 86 5.55 2.96 4.28
CA THR A 86 6.49 4.08 4.05
C THR A 86 7.24 4.04 2.72
N SER A 87 7.54 2.85 2.18
CA SER A 87 8.26 2.69 0.91
C SER A 87 7.37 2.75 -0.35
N PHE A 88 6.05 2.95 -0.20
CA PHE A 88 5.08 2.79 -1.30
C PHE A 88 4.74 4.11 -1.99
N ASP A 89 5.34 5.22 -1.57
CA ASP A 89 5.14 6.57 -2.12
C ASP A 89 5.51 6.67 -3.61
N LYS A 90 6.36 5.77 -4.11
CA LYS A 90 6.80 5.72 -5.52
C LYS A 90 5.82 5.00 -6.45
N PHE A 91 4.87 4.24 -5.92
CA PHE A 91 3.96 3.42 -6.71
C PHE A 91 2.72 4.19 -7.19
N SER A 92 2.92 5.31 -7.87
CA SER A 92 1.85 6.25 -8.25
C SER A 92 0.86 5.70 -9.28
N ARG A 93 1.20 4.62 -9.98
CA ARG A 93 0.35 3.95 -10.99
C ARG A 93 -0.44 2.76 -10.44
N LEU A 94 -0.32 2.45 -9.14
CA LEU A 94 -1.07 1.36 -8.53
C LEU A 94 -2.59 1.57 -8.70
N LYS A 95 -3.25 0.50 -9.13
CA LYS A 95 -4.70 0.38 -9.28
C LYS A 95 -5.26 -0.62 -8.28
N SER A 96 -4.54 -1.70 -7.99
CA SER A 96 -4.95 -2.72 -7.03
C SER A 96 -3.80 -3.01 -6.07
N LEU A 97 -4.08 -2.88 -4.77
CA LEU A 97 -3.13 -3.12 -3.69
C LEU A 97 -3.74 -4.07 -2.67
N ASN A 98 -3.16 -5.26 -2.56
CA ASN A 98 -3.48 -6.21 -1.50
C ASN A 98 -2.34 -6.26 -0.47
N ILE A 99 -2.64 -5.82 0.74
CA ILE A 99 -1.77 -5.84 1.92
C ILE A 99 -2.51 -6.45 3.11
N SER A 100 -3.50 -7.31 2.84
CA SER A 100 -4.22 -8.06 3.86
C SER A 100 -3.28 -9.00 4.63
N TYR A 101 -3.69 -9.42 5.83
CA TYR A 101 -2.89 -10.31 6.69
C TYR A 101 -1.46 -9.80 6.94
N ASN A 102 -1.36 -8.52 7.29
CA ASN A 102 -0.12 -7.88 7.73
C ASN A 102 -0.30 -7.31 9.15
N GLU A 103 0.65 -6.52 9.61
CA GLU A 103 0.70 -6.00 10.98
C GLU A 103 0.56 -4.47 11.02
N LEU A 104 -0.21 -3.89 10.09
CA LEU A 104 -0.50 -2.46 10.08
C LEU A 104 -1.34 -2.10 11.31
N THR A 105 -0.79 -1.26 12.20
CA THR A 105 -1.44 -0.88 13.46
C THR A 105 -2.12 0.49 13.41
N ARG A 106 -1.55 1.44 12.66
CA ARG A 106 -2.07 2.81 12.53
C ARG A 106 -2.05 3.28 11.07
N LEU A 107 -2.96 4.18 10.74
CA LEU A 107 -3.13 4.70 9.38
C LEU A 107 -2.51 6.06 9.13
N GLU A 108 -2.09 6.80 10.15
CA GLU A 108 -1.66 8.22 10.00
C GLU A 108 -0.64 8.42 8.87
N GLU A 109 0.46 7.64 8.86
CA GLU A 109 1.47 7.72 7.80
C GLU A 109 1.02 7.04 6.51
N SER A 110 0.36 5.88 6.61
CA SER A 110 -0.17 5.14 5.46
C SER A 110 -1.17 5.97 4.64
N LEU A 111 -2.01 6.80 5.26
CA LEU A 111 -3.00 7.64 4.59
C LEU A 111 -2.35 8.75 3.76
N LYS A 112 -1.23 9.31 4.21
CA LYS A 112 -0.48 10.30 3.41
C LYS A 112 -0.02 9.67 2.10
N ILE A 113 0.48 8.44 2.18
CA ILE A 113 0.99 7.68 1.04
C ILE A 113 -0.17 7.28 0.12
N LEU A 114 -1.24 6.71 0.68
CA LEU A 114 -2.43 6.31 -0.06
C LEU A 114 -3.11 7.51 -0.74
N SER A 115 -3.08 8.71 -0.13
CA SER A 115 -3.64 9.92 -0.73
C SER A 115 -2.91 10.38 -2.01
N ASN A 116 -1.66 9.96 -2.19
CA ASN A 116 -0.90 10.22 -3.41
C ASN A 116 -1.16 9.18 -4.51
N MET A 117 -1.79 8.05 -4.19
CA MET A 117 -2.13 7.00 -5.15
C MET A 117 -3.43 7.33 -5.88
N VAL A 118 -3.38 8.37 -6.72
CA VAL A 118 -4.54 8.91 -7.43
C VAL A 118 -5.23 7.88 -8.35
N GLY A 119 -4.54 6.82 -8.75
CA GLY A 119 -5.07 5.73 -9.58
C GLY A 119 -5.64 4.53 -8.82
N LEU A 120 -5.60 4.51 -7.48
CA LEU A 120 -5.95 3.33 -6.69
C LEU A 120 -7.46 3.06 -6.72
N LEU A 121 -7.84 1.90 -7.24
CA LEU A 121 -9.24 1.46 -7.37
C LEU A 121 -9.60 0.41 -6.33
N GLU A 122 -8.67 -0.43 -5.93
CA GLU A 122 -8.89 -1.55 -5.03
C GLU A 122 -7.81 -1.57 -3.95
N LEU A 123 -8.26 -1.66 -2.69
CA LEU A 123 -7.39 -1.77 -1.53
C LEU A 123 -7.92 -2.86 -0.62
N ASP A 124 -7.06 -3.80 -0.27
CA ASP A 124 -7.34 -4.77 0.77
C ASP A 124 -6.34 -4.62 1.92
N ILE A 125 -6.85 -4.17 3.07
CA ILE A 125 -6.15 -4.06 4.36
C ILE A 125 -6.78 -4.99 5.40
N SER A 126 -7.63 -5.94 4.99
CA SER A 126 -8.27 -6.88 5.90
C SER A 126 -7.24 -7.66 6.72
N ASN A 127 -7.63 -8.13 7.90
CA ASN A 127 -6.75 -8.91 8.78
C ASN A 127 -5.45 -8.18 9.17
N ASN A 128 -5.49 -6.85 9.26
CA ASN A 128 -4.47 -6.03 9.92
C ASN A 128 -5.01 -5.48 11.25
N PRO A 129 -4.19 -5.28 12.29
CA PRO A 129 -4.65 -4.72 13.58
C PRO A 129 -5.44 -3.41 13.46
N VAL A 130 -5.11 -2.58 12.48
CA VAL A 130 -5.80 -1.33 12.12
C VAL A 130 -7.32 -1.47 11.97
N ILE A 131 -7.81 -2.64 11.57
CA ILE A 131 -9.25 -2.84 11.35
C ILE A 131 -10.08 -2.73 12.64
N LYS A 132 -9.42 -2.77 13.81
CA LYS A 132 -10.05 -2.57 15.12
C LYS A 132 -10.42 -1.10 15.38
N ASP A 133 -9.82 -0.17 14.66
CA ASP A 133 -10.18 1.25 14.73
C ASP A 133 -11.54 1.46 14.05
N LEU A 134 -12.52 2.00 14.77
CA LEU A 134 -13.87 2.18 14.22
C LEU A 134 -13.91 3.09 12.98
N HIS A 135 -12.95 4.01 12.86
CA HIS A 135 -12.92 5.04 11.81
C HIS A 135 -12.04 4.69 10.61
N TYR A 136 -11.35 3.54 10.61
CA TYR A 136 -10.38 3.21 9.54
C TYR A 136 -10.99 3.29 8.14
N LYS A 137 -12.25 2.85 7.97
CA LYS A 137 -12.95 2.86 6.69
C LYS A 137 -13.17 4.27 6.20
N ASP A 138 -13.73 5.11 7.06
CA ASP A 138 -14.02 6.51 6.77
C ASP A 138 -12.73 7.25 6.41
N ASP A 139 -11.66 6.95 7.14
CA ASP A 139 -10.35 7.55 6.93
C ASP A 139 -9.73 7.19 5.59
N VAL A 140 -9.74 5.90 5.24
CA VAL A 140 -9.25 5.38 3.95
C VAL A 140 -10.07 5.94 2.80
N VAL A 141 -11.40 5.86 2.89
CA VAL A 141 -12.33 6.31 1.83
C VAL A 141 -12.19 7.82 1.59
N ALA A 142 -12.06 8.61 2.66
CA ALA A 142 -11.89 10.05 2.53
C ALA A 142 -10.48 10.46 2.03
N SER A 143 -9.48 9.60 2.18
CA SER A 143 -8.11 9.86 1.72
C SER A 143 -7.87 9.38 0.29
N CYS A 144 -8.60 8.35 -0.17
CA CYS A 144 -8.48 7.74 -1.50
C CYS A 144 -9.76 7.97 -2.31
N SER A 145 -9.88 9.13 -2.97
CA SER A 145 -11.13 9.49 -3.68
C SER A 145 -11.49 8.52 -4.82
N THR A 146 -10.49 7.93 -5.48
CA THR A 146 -10.68 7.00 -6.60
C THR A 146 -11.00 5.57 -6.18
N LEU A 147 -10.85 5.21 -4.90
CA LEU A 147 -10.98 3.86 -4.38
C LEU A 147 -12.40 3.30 -4.52
N LYS A 148 -12.62 2.30 -5.35
CA LYS A 148 -13.94 1.68 -5.60
C LYS A 148 -14.23 0.51 -4.68
N ILE A 149 -13.20 -0.25 -4.29
CA ILE A 149 -13.35 -1.47 -3.49
C ILE A 149 -12.41 -1.39 -2.29
N LEU A 150 -12.95 -1.62 -1.09
CA LEU A 150 -12.20 -1.73 0.15
C LEU A 150 -12.52 -3.06 0.84
N ASN A 151 -11.49 -3.87 1.10
CA ASN A 151 -11.63 -5.18 1.77
C ASN A 151 -12.69 -6.08 1.10
N GLY A 152 -12.69 -6.10 -0.24
CA GLY A 152 -13.64 -6.88 -1.05
C GLY A 152 -15.06 -6.34 -1.13
N ARG A 153 -15.34 -5.13 -0.59
CA ARG A 153 -16.67 -4.50 -0.67
C ARG A 153 -16.64 -3.23 -1.50
N GLU A 154 -17.66 -3.04 -2.33
CA GLU A 154 -17.84 -1.80 -3.10
C GLU A 154 -18.12 -0.60 -2.19
N ILE A 155 -17.56 0.55 -2.58
CA ILE A 155 -17.80 1.85 -1.95
C ILE A 155 -18.69 2.67 -2.88
N TYR A 156 -19.90 2.99 -2.43
CA TYR A 156 -20.84 3.80 -3.18
C TYR A 156 -20.44 5.28 -3.22
N LEU A 157 -20.74 5.95 -4.34
CA LEU A 157 -20.32 7.32 -4.61
C LEU A 157 -20.80 8.34 -3.55
N ASP A 158 -22.03 8.17 -3.08
CA ASP A 158 -22.65 9.07 -2.09
C ASP A 158 -21.90 9.05 -0.75
N SER A 159 -21.45 7.86 -0.32
CA SER A 159 -20.63 7.69 0.88
C SER A 159 -19.30 8.43 0.77
N LYS A 160 -18.66 8.42 -0.42
CA LYS A 160 -17.40 9.13 -0.64
C LYS A 160 -17.54 10.64 -0.53
N ILE A 161 -18.57 11.19 -1.16
CA ILE A 161 -18.81 12.64 -1.19
C ILE A 161 -19.06 13.14 0.23
N MET A 162 -19.94 12.45 0.98
CA MET A 162 -20.27 12.80 2.36
C MET A 162 -19.04 12.80 3.28
N LEU A 163 -18.25 11.73 3.25
CA LEU A 163 -17.05 11.59 4.10
C LEU A 163 -15.99 12.66 3.77
N THR A 164 -15.80 12.95 2.48
CA THR A 164 -14.87 14.01 2.04
C THR A 164 -15.29 15.38 2.57
N ILE A 165 -16.59 15.69 2.55
CA ILE A 165 -17.13 16.95 3.08
C ILE A 165 -16.95 17.02 4.61
N LEU A 166 -17.27 15.94 5.33
CA LEU A 166 -17.14 15.89 6.79
C LEU A 166 -15.70 16.10 7.25
N LYS A 167 -14.71 15.45 6.62
CA LYS A 167 -13.28 15.68 6.92
C LYS A 167 -12.84 17.12 6.66
N ARG A 168 -13.33 17.75 5.59
CA ARG A 168 -13.01 19.17 5.31
C ARG A 168 -13.57 20.09 6.39
N ARG A 169 -14.75 19.78 6.94
CA ARG A 169 -15.38 20.55 8.02
C ARG A 169 -14.68 20.35 9.37
N SER A 170 -14.29 19.12 9.72
CA SER A 170 -13.57 18.84 10.97
C SER A 170 -12.17 19.48 10.97
N ARG A 171 -11.44 19.40 9.85
CA ARG A 171 -10.13 20.08 9.71
C ARG A 171 -10.23 21.59 9.84
N LYS A 172 -11.24 22.22 9.23
CA LYS A 172 -11.47 23.67 9.35
C LYS A 172 -11.75 24.11 10.78
N ARG A 173 -12.52 23.32 11.55
CA ARG A 173 -12.79 23.61 12.97
C ARG A 173 -11.52 23.49 13.82
N GLY A 174 -10.75 22.41 13.67
CA GLY A 174 -9.49 22.24 14.41
C GLY A 174 -8.44 23.32 14.11
N THR A 175 -8.33 23.79 12.86
CA THR A 175 -7.41 24.89 12.52
C THR A 175 -7.87 26.26 13.03
N GLN A 176 -9.18 26.46 13.23
CA GLN A 176 -9.71 27.71 13.77
C GLN A 176 -9.53 27.77 15.30
N GLU A 177 -9.69 26.64 15.99
CA GLU A 177 -9.47 26.53 17.43
C GLU A 177 -7.98 26.68 17.81
N LEU A 178 -7.06 26.15 17.00
CA LEU A 178 -5.62 26.34 17.20
C LEU A 178 -5.18 27.80 17.01
N LYS A 179 -5.70 28.49 15.99
CA LYS A 179 -5.39 29.92 15.77
C LYS A 179 -5.92 30.83 16.89
N ASN A 180 -7.10 30.52 17.43
CA ASN A 180 -7.68 31.31 18.50
C ASN A 180 -6.92 31.15 19.84
N ASN A 181 -6.20 30.05 20.05
CA ASN A 181 -5.42 29.81 21.27
C ASN A 181 -4.01 30.45 21.21
N ASP A 182 -3.44 30.63 20.02
CA ASP A 182 -2.14 31.30 19.82
C ASP A 182 -2.25 32.84 19.88
N GLU A 183 -3.46 33.42 19.71
CA GLU A 183 -3.71 34.86 19.83
C GLU A 183 -4.05 35.31 21.27
N THR A 184 -4.16 34.38 22.21
CA THR A 184 -4.54 34.64 23.62
C THR A 184 -3.41 34.45 24.65
N ASN A 185 -2.15 34.28 24.22
CA ASN A 185 -0.96 34.17 25.09
C ASN A 185 0.03 35.31 24.86
#